data_AF-A0A7I0KY99-F1
#
_entry.id   AF-A0A7I0KY99-F1
#
_cell.length_a   1.000
_cell.length_b   1.000
_cell.length_c   1.000
_cell.angle_alpha   90.00
_cell.angle_beta   90.00
_cell.angle_gamma   90.00
#
_symmetry.space_group_name_H-M   'P 1'
#
loop_
_entity.id
_entity.type
_entity.pdbx_description
1 polymer ?
#
loop_
_entity_poly.entity_id
_entity_poly.type
_entity_poly.pdbx_seq_one_letter_code
_entity_poly.pdbx_strand_id
1 'polypeptide(L)'
;MKPAKIVLLEPQFSGYSGMLCGVQFENGVSVAELPFIDQQRICASMRASTVEGKNVSPSAAYSDRGELTADLITEPAAPDIVPMKRGTPDEPAKQIQTFTREELESIADNEGIAGLRVIGNQVGVKAKGIVEMIDGILKAQGGE
;
A
#
# COMPACT_ATOMS: atom_id res chain seq x y z
N MET A 1 4.77 19.82 -31.30
CA MET A 1 5.79 19.20 -32.19
C MET A 1 5.25 19.16 -33.60
N LYS A 2 6.11 18.90 -34.59
CA LYS A 2 5.71 18.74 -35.99
C LYS A 2 5.13 17.34 -36.23
N PRO A 3 4.34 17.14 -37.31
CA PRO A 3 4.02 15.81 -37.81
C PRO A 3 5.32 15.01 -38.06
N ALA A 4 5.27 13.72 -37.77
CA ALA A 4 6.40 12.81 -37.90
C ALA A 4 5.90 11.37 -38.07
N LYS A 5 6.72 10.53 -38.70
CA LYS A 5 6.49 9.09 -38.73
C LYS A 5 6.88 8.44 -37.40
N ILE A 6 6.20 7.36 -37.07
CA ILE A 6 6.42 6.57 -35.85
C ILE A 6 7.01 5.21 -36.21
N VAL A 7 7.95 4.75 -35.40
CA VAL A 7 8.58 3.44 -35.45
C VAL A 7 8.18 2.64 -34.21
N LEU A 8 7.74 1.41 -34.42
CA LEU A 8 7.47 0.44 -33.38
C LEU A 8 8.78 -0.23 -32.95
N LEU A 9 9.10 -0.19 -31.66
CA LEU A 9 10.36 -0.70 -31.11
C LEU A 9 10.20 -2.07 -30.44
N GLU A 10 8.98 -2.55 -30.26
CA GLU A 10 8.72 -3.89 -29.73
C GLU A 10 9.23 -4.94 -30.73
N PRO A 11 10.05 -5.92 -30.30
CA PRO A 11 10.62 -6.92 -31.21
C PRO A 11 9.56 -7.64 -32.05
N GLN A 12 8.39 -7.92 -31.45
CA GLN A 12 7.25 -8.58 -32.08
C GLN A 12 6.60 -7.74 -33.18
N PHE A 13 6.76 -6.42 -33.16
CA PHE A 13 6.17 -5.49 -34.12
C PHE A 13 7.19 -4.86 -35.07
N SER A 14 8.48 -5.18 -34.95
CA SER A 14 9.54 -4.67 -35.82
C SER A 14 9.33 -4.96 -37.31
N GLY A 15 8.73 -6.12 -37.64
CA GLY A 15 8.36 -6.49 -39.02
C GLY A 15 6.87 -6.30 -39.34
N TYR A 16 6.12 -5.60 -38.50
CA TYR A 16 4.67 -5.51 -38.64
C TYR A 16 4.26 -4.65 -39.83
N SER A 17 3.40 -5.20 -40.69
CA SER A 17 2.80 -4.50 -41.83
C SER A 17 1.29 -4.68 -41.78
N GLY A 18 0.55 -3.60 -41.53
CA GLY A 18 -0.88 -3.68 -41.27
C GLY A 18 -1.42 -2.43 -40.58
N MET A 19 -2.71 -2.51 -40.22
CA MET A 19 -3.43 -1.45 -39.52
C MET A 19 -3.30 -1.61 -38.01
N LEU A 20 -2.68 -0.65 -37.33
CA LEU A 20 -2.56 -0.63 -35.87
C LEU A 20 -2.85 0.78 -35.34
N CYS A 21 -3.64 0.89 -34.27
CA CYS A 21 -4.03 2.19 -33.68
C CYS A 21 -4.67 3.18 -34.68
N GLY A 22 -5.31 2.66 -35.74
CA GLY A 22 -5.88 3.47 -36.83
C GLY A 22 -4.84 4.02 -37.82
N VAL A 23 -3.59 3.57 -37.75
CA VAL A 23 -2.47 4.00 -38.60
C VAL A 23 -1.88 2.82 -39.36
N GLN A 24 -1.66 3.00 -40.66
CA GLN A 24 -1.06 1.96 -41.49
C GLN A 24 0.45 1.93 -41.26
N PHE A 25 0.97 0.75 -40.97
CA PHE A 25 2.39 0.48 -40.81
C PHE A 25 2.91 -0.43 -41.93
N GLU A 26 4.18 -0.25 -42.25
CA GLU A 26 4.96 -1.10 -43.12
C GLU A 26 6.33 -1.32 -42.48
N ASN A 27 6.67 -2.59 -42.21
CA ASN A 27 7.91 -2.98 -41.51
C ASN A 27 8.13 -2.21 -40.19
N GLY A 28 7.07 -2.10 -39.38
CA GLY A 28 7.10 -1.41 -38.08
C GLY A 28 7.14 0.12 -38.17
N VAL A 29 7.10 0.73 -39.36
CA VAL A 29 7.14 2.19 -39.55
C VAL A 29 5.82 2.69 -40.12
N SER A 30 5.29 3.80 -39.61
CA SER A 30 4.05 4.39 -40.14
C SER A 30 4.25 4.84 -41.59
N VAL A 31 3.29 4.52 -42.47
CA VAL A 31 3.36 4.88 -43.89
C VAL A 31 3.31 6.41 -44.06
N ALA A 32 2.39 7.07 -43.36
CA ALA A 32 2.22 8.52 -43.35
C ALA A 32 2.83 9.16 -42.10
N GLU A 33 3.12 10.46 -42.19
CA GLU A 33 3.37 11.30 -41.02
C GLU A 33 2.09 11.47 -40.22
N LEU A 34 2.21 11.41 -38.90
CA LEU A 34 1.08 11.47 -38.00
C LEU A 34 0.99 12.84 -37.34
N PRO A 35 -0.22 13.38 -37.12
CA PRO A 35 -0.43 14.52 -36.23
C PRO A 35 0.14 14.25 -34.84
N PHE A 36 0.59 15.30 -34.16
CA PHE A 36 1.23 15.17 -32.85
C PHE A 36 0.36 14.44 -31.81
N ILE A 37 -0.96 14.57 -31.89
CA ILE A 37 -1.88 13.89 -30.97
C ILE A 37 -1.88 12.36 -31.17
N ASP A 38 -1.76 11.89 -32.41
CA ASP A 38 -1.70 10.47 -32.73
C ASP A 38 -0.33 9.89 -32.35
N GLN A 39 0.74 10.65 -32.58
CA GLN A 39 2.09 10.28 -32.12
C GLN A 39 2.10 10.07 -30.59
N GLN A 40 1.55 11.02 -29.82
CA GLN A 40 1.47 10.91 -28.36
C GLN A 40 0.68 9.69 -27.92
N ARG A 41 -0.48 9.44 -28.54
CA ARG A 41 -1.34 8.31 -28.20
C ARG A 41 -0.62 6.97 -28.41
N ILE A 42 0.05 6.80 -29.55
CA ILE A 42 0.76 5.56 -29.89
C ILE A 42 1.96 5.36 -28.95
N CYS A 43 2.81 6.36 -28.78
CA CYS A 43 3.99 6.29 -27.91
C CYS A 43 3.64 6.11 -26.42
N ALA A 44 2.42 6.47 -26.00
CA ALA A 44 1.94 6.23 -24.64
C ALA A 44 1.39 4.82 -24.45
N SER A 45 0.91 4.18 -25.52
CA SER A 45 0.22 2.88 -25.45
C SER A 45 1.15 1.67 -25.62
N MET A 46 2.30 1.87 -26.29
CA MET A 46 3.24 0.80 -26.63
C MET A 46 4.66 1.36 -26.78
N ARG A 47 5.66 0.48 -26.86
CA ARG A 47 7.05 0.91 -27.04
C ARG A 47 7.28 1.40 -28.47
N ALA A 48 7.12 2.70 -28.68
CA ALA A 48 7.29 3.37 -29.96
C ALA A 48 8.01 4.73 -29.80
N SER A 49 8.59 5.21 -30.90
CA SER A 49 9.27 6.51 -30.98
C SER A 49 9.06 7.15 -32.35
N THR A 50 9.40 8.43 -32.48
CA THR A 50 9.59 9.01 -33.81
C THR A 50 10.75 8.35 -34.53
N VAL A 51 10.83 8.51 -35.84
CA VAL A 51 12.01 8.11 -36.64
C VAL A 51 13.33 8.73 -36.16
N GLU A 52 13.26 9.84 -35.42
CA GLU A 52 14.41 10.50 -34.79
C GLU A 52 14.78 9.86 -33.42
N GLY A 53 14.10 8.79 -33.03
CA GLY A 53 14.34 8.08 -31.78
C GLY A 53 13.67 8.70 -30.55
N LYS A 54 12.86 9.75 -30.71
CA LYS A 54 12.23 10.44 -29.58
C LYS A 54 10.91 9.78 -29.17
N ASN A 55 10.78 9.38 -27.91
CA ASN A 55 9.48 9.06 -27.33
C ASN A 55 8.75 10.37 -27.00
N VAL A 56 7.58 10.56 -27.61
CA VAL A 56 6.81 11.80 -27.46
C VAL A 56 5.61 11.66 -26.54
N SER A 57 5.48 10.54 -25.83
CA SER A 57 4.37 10.31 -24.89
C SER A 57 4.33 11.35 -23.76
N PRO A 58 3.16 11.58 -23.14
CA PRO A 58 3.06 12.43 -21.96
C PRO A 58 3.98 11.97 -20.83
N SER A 59 4.11 10.66 -20.62
CA SER A 59 5.00 10.07 -19.61
C SER A 59 6.47 10.42 -19.89
N ALA A 60 6.92 10.29 -21.13
CA ALA A 60 8.28 10.69 -21.52
C ALA A 60 8.51 12.20 -21.28
N ALA A 61 7.52 13.04 -21.55
CA ALA A 61 7.63 14.47 -21.27
C ALA A 61 7.72 14.79 -19.76
N TYR A 62 7.07 14.01 -18.89
CA TYR A 62 7.23 14.12 -17.43
C TYR A 62 8.61 13.62 -16.99
N SER A 63 9.07 12.50 -17.56
CA SER A 63 10.41 11.95 -17.33
C SER A 63 11.51 12.94 -17.69
N ASP A 64 11.43 13.57 -18.87
CA ASP A 64 12.38 14.59 -19.33
C ASP A 64 12.45 15.79 -18.36
N ARG A 65 11.31 16.20 -17.79
CA ARG A 65 11.27 17.31 -16.81
C ARG A 65 11.93 16.95 -15.48
N GLY A 66 11.89 15.68 -15.10
CA GLY A 66 12.50 15.18 -13.87
C GLY A 66 13.92 14.65 -14.05
N GLU A 67 14.49 14.73 -15.25
CA GLU A 67 15.75 14.05 -15.62
C GLU A 67 15.73 12.54 -15.29
N LEU A 68 14.54 11.94 -15.33
CA LEU A 68 14.32 10.54 -14.99
C LEU A 68 14.41 9.71 -16.27
N THR A 69 15.28 8.70 -16.29
CA THR A 69 15.34 7.72 -17.37
C THR A 69 15.01 6.35 -16.81
N ALA A 70 14.06 5.65 -17.45
CA ALA A 70 13.55 4.37 -16.94
C ALA A 70 14.65 3.33 -16.76
N ASP A 71 15.67 3.32 -17.63
CA ASP A 71 16.80 2.39 -17.57
C ASP A 71 17.77 2.67 -16.40
N LEU A 72 17.72 3.87 -15.78
CA LEU A 72 18.52 4.20 -14.60
C LEU A 72 17.78 3.92 -13.29
N ILE A 73 16.48 3.68 -13.32
CA ILE A 73 15.68 3.41 -12.12
C ILE A 73 15.80 1.92 -11.81
N THR A 74 16.76 1.59 -10.95
CA THR A 74 16.81 0.26 -10.34
C THR A 74 15.75 0.20 -9.26
N GLU A 75 14.67 -0.55 -9.49
CA GLU A 75 13.72 -0.83 -8.42
C GLU A 75 14.46 -1.57 -7.29
N PRO A 76 14.44 -1.06 -6.04
CA PRO A 76 14.99 -1.81 -4.94
C PRO A 76 14.19 -3.10 -4.81
N ALA A 77 14.90 -4.23 -4.73
CA ALA A 77 14.27 -5.52 -4.50
C ALA A 77 13.34 -5.40 -3.28
N ALA A 78 12.06 -5.74 -3.48
CA ALA A 78 11.14 -5.80 -2.37
C ALA A 78 11.76 -6.72 -1.30
N PRO A 79 11.77 -6.31 -0.02
CA PRO A 79 12.25 -7.19 1.03
C PRO A 79 11.46 -8.49 0.96
N ASP A 80 12.16 -9.62 1.13
CA ASP A 80 11.53 -10.93 1.15
C ASP A 80 10.32 -10.90 2.06
N ILE A 81 9.20 -11.43 1.56
CA ILE A 81 7.97 -11.57 2.34
C ILE A 81 8.28 -12.61 3.42
N VAL A 82 8.81 -12.14 4.56
CA VAL A 82 8.98 -12.97 5.73
C VAL A 82 7.58 -13.45 6.08
N PRO A 83 7.30 -14.77 6.08
CA PRO A 83 6.01 -15.26 6.52
C PRO A 83 5.78 -14.65 7.90
N MET A 84 4.73 -13.85 8.05
CA MET A 84 4.32 -13.39 9.37
C MET A 84 4.11 -14.67 10.18
N LYS A 85 5.05 -14.95 11.09
CA LYS A 85 4.83 -15.92 12.13
C LYS A 85 3.59 -15.40 12.85
N ARG A 86 2.45 -16.06 12.65
CA ARG A 86 1.29 -15.88 13.50
C ARG A 86 1.84 -16.02 14.91
N GLY A 87 1.72 -14.96 15.71
CA GLY A 87 2.36 -14.90 17.02
C GLY A 87 2.16 -16.23 17.74
N THR A 88 3.24 -16.95 17.99
CA THR A 88 3.22 -17.94 19.05
C THR A 88 2.93 -17.19 20.33
N PRO A 89 2.08 -17.70 21.22
CA PRO A 89 1.71 -17.04 22.47
C PRO A 89 2.86 -17.03 23.50
N ASP A 90 4.09 -16.82 23.06
CA ASP A 90 5.33 -16.77 23.85
C ASP A 90 5.75 -15.33 24.20
N GLU A 91 4.83 -14.37 24.14
CA GLU A 91 4.88 -13.36 25.19
C GLU A 91 4.31 -14.05 26.43
N PRO A 92 5.05 -14.18 27.54
CA PRO A 92 4.44 -14.66 28.78
C PRO A 92 3.25 -13.74 29.01
N ALA A 93 2.04 -14.29 28.92
CA ALA A 93 0.83 -13.58 29.28
C ALA A 93 1.16 -12.88 30.59
N LYS A 94 1.16 -11.54 30.58
CA LYS A 94 1.33 -10.76 31.81
C LYS A 94 0.42 -11.44 32.81
N GLN A 95 0.99 -12.00 33.86
CA GLN A 95 0.22 -12.65 34.91
C GLN A 95 -0.64 -11.54 35.50
N ILE A 96 -1.86 -11.40 35.00
CA ILE A 96 -2.83 -10.47 35.53
C ILE A 96 -3.17 -11.07 36.89
N GLN A 97 -2.76 -10.39 37.95
CA GLN A 97 -3.10 -10.79 39.30
C GLN A 97 -4.62 -10.79 39.41
N THR A 98 -5.20 -11.97 39.65
CA THR A 98 -6.62 -12.13 39.90
C THR A 98 -6.92 -11.69 41.31
N PHE A 99 -7.99 -10.91 41.49
CA PHE A 99 -8.42 -10.44 42.81
C PHE A 99 -9.74 -11.11 43.14
N THR A 100 -9.89 -11.54 44.38
CA THR A 100 -11.17 -12.01 44.93
C THR A 100 -12.09 -10.82 45.20
N ARG A 101 -13.40 -11.08 45.35
CA ARG A 101 -14.38 -10.03 45.63
C ARG A 101 -14.05 -9.30 46.93
N GLU A 102 -13.66 -10.07 47.95
CA GLU A 102 -13.33 -9.57 49.28
C GLU A 102 -12.10 -8.66 49.26
N GLU A 103 -11.10 -8.97 48.43
CA GLU A 103 -9.92 -8.14 48.24
C GLU A 103 -10.27 -6.81 47.54
N LEU A 104 -11.12 -6.85 46.51
CA LEU A 104 -11.59 -5.63 45.84
C LEU A 104 -12.47 -4.77 46.75
N GLU A 105 -13.30 -5.38 47.60
CA GLU A 105 -14.09 -4.66 48.61
C GLU A 105 -13.18 -4.02 49.66
N SER A 106 -12.15 -4.72 50.14
CA SER A 106 -11.19 -4.16 51.09
C SER A 106 -10.37 -3.01 50.48
N ILE A 107 -10.02 -3.09 49.19
CA ILE A 107 -9.37 -1.98 48.47
C ILE A 107 -10.32 -0.80 48.31
N ALA A 108 -11.61 -1.05 48.06
CA ALA A 108 -12.61 -0.01 47.99
C ALA A 108 -12.82 0.70 49.34
N ASP A 109 -12.77 -0.02 50.45
CA ASP A 109 -12.92 0.56 51.79
C ASP A 109 -11.71 1.42 52.18
N ASN A 110 -10.49 1.03 51.77
CA ASN A 110 -9.26 1.75 52.13
C ASN A 110 -8.88 2.87 51.15
N GLU A 111 -8.99 2.62 49.84
CA GLU A 111 -8.53 3.52 48.77
C GLU A 111 -9.68 4.10 47.93
N GLY A 112 -10.92 3.67 48.19
CA GLY A 112 -12.09 4.10 47.44
C GLY A 112 -12.08 3.63 45.99
N ILE A 113 -12.90 4.30 45.18
CA ILE A 113 -13.00 4.02 43.74
C ILE A 113 -11.70 4.32 42.97
N ALA A 114 -10.76 5.07 43.56
CA ALA A 114 -9.48 5.39 42.93
C ALA A 114 -8.59 4.15 42.81
N GLY A 115 -8.47 3.35 43.88
CA GLY A 115 -7.73 2.08 43.87
C GLY A 115 -8.33 1.08 42.88
N LEU A 116 -9.66 0.94 42.89
CA LEU A 116 -10.36 0.08 41.93
C LEU A 116 -10.17 0.51 40.47
N ARG A 117 -10.01 1.81 40.19
CA ARG A 117 -9.73 2.29 38.82
C ARG A 117 -8.34 1.92 38.33
N VAL A 118 -7.35 1.83 39.22
CA VAL A 118 -6.00 1.39 38.84
C VAL A 118 -6.06 -0.06 38.36
N ILE A 119 -6.75 -0.92 39.11
CA ILE A 119 -6.95 -2.33 38.77
C ILE A 119 -7.83 -2.45 37.52
N GLY A 120 -8.96 -1.74 37.48
CA GLY A 120 -9.87 -1.70 36.33
C GLY A 120 -9.17 -1.29 35.03
N ASN A 121 -8.29 -0.30 35.05
CA ASN A 121 -7.52 0.11 33.86
C ASN A 121 -6.56 -0.98 33.36
N GLN A 122 -6.02 -1.83 34.24
CA GLN A 122 -5.16 -2.95 33.84
C GLN A 122 -5.95 -4.06 33.12
N VAL A 123 -7.22 -4.23 33.48
CA VAL A 123 -8.13 -5.23 32.87
C VAL A 123 -9.13 -4.63 31.86
N GLY A 124 -9.03 -3.34 31.57
CA GLY A 124 -9.88 -2.65 30.57
C GLY A 124 -11.29 -2.28 31.03
N VAL A 125 -11.58 -2.27 32.33
CA VAL A 125 -12.90 -1.99 32.92
C VAL A 125 -13.00 -0.53 33.37
N LYS A 126 -14.12 0.12 33.03
CA LYS A 126 -14.44 1.50 33.46
C LYS A 126 -15.87 1.57 33.99
N ALA A 127 -16.02 1.92 35.26
CA ALA A 127 -17.33 2.10 35.90
C ALA A 127 -17.37 3.38 36.76
N LYS A 128 -18.59 3.84 37.07
CA LYS A 128 -18.83 5.04 37.90
C LYS A 128 -19.11 4.69 39.36
N GLY A 129 -19.68 3.51 39.63
CA GLY A 129 -19.88 2.99 40.99
C GLY A 129 -18.81 1.99 41.42
N ILE A 130 -18.62 1.86 42.75
CA ILE A 130 -17.71 0.87 43.36
C ILE A 130 -18.18 -0.55 43.02
N VAL A 131 -19.45 -0.86 43.28
CA VAL A 131 -20.02 -2.19 43.02
C VAL A 131 -19.92 -2.58 41.54
N GLU A 132 -20.29 -1.65 40.64
CA GLU A 132 -20.16 -1.84 39.19
C GLU A 132 -18.71 -2.06 38.73
N MET A 133 -17.74 -1.44 39.43
CA MET A 133 -16.32 -1.61 39.15
C MET A 133 -15.82 -2.99 39.59
N ILE A 134 -16.23 -3.45 40.78
CA ILE A 134 -15.86 -4.77 41.31
C ILE A 134 -16.41 -5.88 40.42
N ASP A 135 -17.71 -5.84 40.11
CA ASP A 135 -18.35 -6.84 39.25
C ASP A 135 -17.73 -6.83 37.84
N GLY A 136 -17.39 -5.64 37.31
CA GLY A 136 -16.71 -5.50 36.03
C GLY A 136 -15.31 -6.12 36.02
N ILE A 137 -14.54 -5.93 37.09
CA ILE A 137 -13.18 -6.51 37.24
C ILE A 137 -13.27 -8.03 37.35
N LEU A 138 -14.16 -8.57 38.18
CA LEU A 138 -14.34 -10.01 38.34
C LEU A 138 -14.74 -10.68 37.01
N LYS A 139 -15.63 -10.06 36.25
CA LYS A 139 -16.02 -10.53 34.92
C LYS A 139 -14.88 -10.50 33.91
N ALA A 140 -14.06 -9.45 33.94
CA ALA A 140 -12.87 -9.35 33.08
C ALA A 140 -11.78 -10.37 33.45
N GLN A 141 -11.77 -10.84 34.70
CA GLN A 141 -10.90 -11.90 35.20
C GLN A 141 -11.44 -13.32 34.96
N GLY A 142 -12.63 -13.46 34.37
CA GLY A 142 -13.25 -14.76 34.04
C GLY A 142 -14.11 -15.36 35.16
N GLY A 143 -14.50 -14.58 36.16
CA GLY A 143 -15.60 -14.93 37.07
C GLY A 143 -16.95 -14.71 36.40
N GLU A 144 -17.92 -15.63 36.63
CA GLU A 144 -19.30 -15.51 36.13
C GLU A 144 -20.01 -14.23 36.60
#